data_AF-A0AA51N827-F1
#
_entry.id   AF-A0AA51N827-F1
#
_cell.length_a   1.000
_cell.length_b   1.000
_cell.length_c   1.000
_cell.angle_alpha   90.00
_cell.angle_beta   90.00
_cell.angle_gamma   90.00
#
_symmetry.space_group_name_H-M   'P 1'
#
loop_
_entity.id
_entity.type
_entity.pdbx_description
1 polymer ?
#
loop_
_entity_poly.entity_id
_entity_poly.type
_entity_poly.pdbx_seq_one_letter_code
_entity_poly.pdbx_strand_id
1 'polypeptide(L)'
;MKKLFFILYFLIFANVVFSQKQPYVIYKANGKEVSYEKMLKSLQKSNIILFGELHNNPIAHWLQYEVTADLHESKPLILGAEMLEADNQEALNHYLIDSINYKALDTLARLWPNYKTDYAPLVDLAKDKKLEFIATNVPRRYANLVYRKGFEALDSLSDQEKKWVAPLPIIFEPELPTYQNILKMMGEHGSPKLVMAQAIKDATMAHFILKHYQENHTFIHYNGAYHSDKYEGILWYLKQKRDDLNYATISTVSQVNIHELEEENLNKADFIICVDNDMTTTY
;
A
#
# COMPACT_ATOMS: atom_id res chain seq x y z
N MET A 1 57.35 -10.35 20.90
CA MET A 1 56.20 -10.89 21.67
C MET A 1 55.21 -9.82 22.14
N LYS A 2 55.64 -8.65 22.68
CA LYS A 2 54.73 -7.58 23.15
C LYS A 2 53.88 -6.89 22.06
N LYS A 3 54.34 -6.84 20.79
CA LYS A 3 53.57 -6.26 19.66
C LYS A 3 52.47 -7.19 19.11
N LEU A 4 52.58 -8.51 19.32
CA LEU A 4 51.58 -9.48 18.84
C LEU A 4 50.31 -9.46 19.72
N PHE A 5 50.47 -9.19 21.02
CA PHE A 5 49.36 -9.08 21.96
C PHE A 5 48.45 -7.88 21.69
N PHE A 6 48.99 -6.78 21.16
CA PHE A 6 48.20 -5.59 20.83
C PHE A 6 47.32 -5.77 19.59
N ILE A 7 47.77 -6.58 18.61
CA ILE A 7 46.98 -6.91 17.41
C ILE A 7 45.82 -7.87 17.78
N LEU A 8 46.06 -8.79 18.72
CA LEU A 8 45.03 -9.70 19.21
C LEU A 8 43.94 -8.95 20.01
N TYR A 9 44.30 -7.91 20.76
CA TYR A 9 43.34 -7.09 21.50
C TYR A 9 42.47 -6.22 20.59
N PHE A 10 43.00 -5.75 19.45
CA PHE A 10 42.24 -4.97 18.46
C PHE A 10 41.28 -5.85 17.63
N LEU A 11 41.60 -7.13 17.43
CA LEU A 11 40.74 -8.10 16.75
C LEU A 11 39.54 -8.57 17.58
N ILE A 12 39.61 -8.48 18.91
CA ILE A 12 38.52 -8.89 19.81
C ILE A 12 37.41 -7.83 19.91
N PHE A 13 37.69 -6.57 19.58
CA PHE A 13 36.68 -5.49 19.60
C PHE A 13 35.79 -5.42 18.34
N ALA A 14 36.04 -6.22 17.30
CA ALA A 14 35.35 -6.09 16.02
C ALA A 14 34.14 -7.04 15.82
N ASN A 15 33.79 -7.90 16.79
CA ASN A 15 32.70 -8.87 16.61
C ASN A 15 31.72 -8.92 17.80
N VAL A 16 31.34 -7.77 18.34
CA VAL A 16 30.02 -7.66 18.97
C VAL A 16 29.05 -7.29 17.86
N VAL A 17 28.80 -8.24 16.95
CA VAL A 17 27.67 -8.13 16.04
C VAL A 17 26.44 -8.34 16.90
N PHE A 18 25.70 -7.26 17.09
CA PHE A 18 24.48 -7.20 17.88
C PHE A 18 23.52 -8.34 17.52
N SER A 19 23.34 -9.28 18.45
CA SER A 19 22.20 -10.21 18.47
C SER A 19 20.93 -9.45 18.90
N GLN A 20 20.58 -8.39 18.17
CA GLN A 20 19.32 -7.70 18.36
C GLN A 20 18.23 -8.48 17.63
N LYS A 21 17.14 -8.82 18.35
CA LYS A 21 15.95 -9.40 17.74
C LYS A 21 15.48 -8.46 16.62
N GLN A 22 15.49 -8.95 15.38
CA GLN A 22 15.03 -8.17 14.24
C GLN A 22 13.50 -8.13 14.28
N PRO A 23 12.86 -6.96 14.13
CA PRO A 23 11.40 -6.87 14.11
C PRO A 23 10.80 -7.29 12.76
N TYR A 24 11.60 -7.29 11.69
CA TYR A 24 11.19 -7.72 10.36
C TYR A 24 12.39 -8.12 9.48
N VAL A 25 12.12 -8.83 8.38
CA VAL A 25 13.06 -9.13 7.30
C VAL A 25 12.40 -8.81 5.95
N ILE A 26 13.18 -8.34 4.97
CA ILE A 26 12.69 -8.08 3.61
C ILE A 26 13.15 -9.21 2.69
N TYR A 27 12.20 -9.79 1.97
CA TYR A 27 12.40 -10.86 1.02
C TYR A 27 12.06 -10.41 -0.40
N LYS A 28 12.67 -11.05 -1.40
CA LYS A 28 12.16 -11.05 -2.77
C LYS A 28 11.01 -12.05 -2.92
N ALA A 29 10.28 -11.97 -4.03
CA ALA A 29 9.23 -12.91 -4.42
C ALA A 29 9.56 -14.40 -4.17
N ASN A 30 10.81 -14.81 -4.43
CA ASN A 30 11.25 -16.19 -4.29
C ASN A 30 11.75 -16.59 -2.88
N GLY A 31 11.53 -15.76 -1.87
CA GLY A 31 11.96 -16.03 -0.48
C GLY A 31 13.44 -15.75 -0.21
N LYS A 32 14.18 -15.15 -1.15
CA LYS A 32 15.56 -14.72 -0.90
C LYS A 32 15.58 -13.37 -0.17
N GLU A 33 16.28 -13.30 0.96
CA GLU A 33 16.49 -12.05 1.70
C GLU A 33 17.15 -10.97 0.82
N VAL A 34 16.74 -9.73 1.05
CA VAL A 34 17.26 -8.54 0.36
C VAL A 34 17.34 -7.38 1.33
N SER A 35 18.37 -6.54 1.19
CA SER A 35 18.47 -5.33 2.01
C SER A 35 17.49 -4.27 1.55
N TYR A 36 17.08 -3.40 2.49
CA TYR A 36 16.29 -2.20 2.21
C TYR A 36 16.87 -1.37 1.05
N GLU A 37 18.17 -1.09 1.07
CA GLU A 37 18.85 -0.33 0.00
C GLU A 37 18.68 -0.98 -1.39
N LYS A 38 18.75 -2.31 -1.47
CA LYS A 38 18.56 -3.04 -2.73
C LYS A 38 17.11 -3.02 -3.20
N MET A 39 16.16 -3.11 -2.27
CA MET A 39 14.74 -2.91 -2.56
C MET A 39 14.52 -1.49 -3.12
N LEU A 40 14.98 -0.46 -2.40
CA LEU A 40 14.85 0.94 -2.79
C LEU A 40 15.43 1.22 -4.19
N LYS A 41 16.64 0.73 -4.49
CA LYS A 41 17.24 0.84 -5.84
C LYS A 41 16.42 0.19 -6.96
N SER A 42 15.63 -0.83 -6.62
CA SER A 42 14.68 -1.44 -7.55
C SER A 42 13.45 -0.55 -7.74
N LEU A 43 12.87 -0.08 -6.63
CA LEU A 43 11.68 0.78 -6.61
C LEU A 43 11.88 2.10 -7.35
N GLN A 44 13.08 2.69 -7.28
CA GLN A 44 13.44 3.92 -8.01
C GLN A 44 13.26 3.82 -9.54
N LYS A 45 13.23 2.61 -10.09
CA LYS A 45 13.06 2.37 -11.54
C LYS A 45 11.60 2.24 -11.96
N SER A 46 10.68 2.20 -11.00
CA SER A 46 9.25 1.97 -11.25
C SER A 46 8.51 3.27 -11.56
N ASN A 47 7.51 3.17 -12.43
CA ASN A 47 6.54 4.24 -12.68
C ASN A 47 5.46 4.24 -11.59
N ILE A 48 5.01 3.06 -11.19
CA ILE A 48 3.97 2.87 -10.17
C ILE A 48 4.45 1.83 -9.15
N ILE A 49 4.30 2.15 -7.87
CA ILE A 49 4.62 1.28 -6.74
C ILE A 49 3.32 1.05 -5.95
N LEU A 50 2.97 -0.21 -5.71
CA LEU A 50 1.86 -0.58 -4.82
C LEU A 50 2.45 -1.11 -3.52
N PHE A 51 2.24 -0.39 -2.42
CA PHE A 51 2.71 -0.74 -1.09
C PHE A 51 1.56 -1.36 -0.31
N GLY A 52 1.54 -2.69 -0.32
CA GLY A 52 0.63 -3.54 0.43
C GLY A 52 0.95 -3.58 1.93
N GLU A 53 0.03 -3.13 2.75
CA GLU A 53 0.12 -3.13 4.21
C GLU A 53 -0.82 -4.11 4.89
N LEU A 54 -0.52 -4.41 6.15
CA LEU A 54 -1.54 -4.83 7.12
C LEU A 54 -1.97 -3.57 7.87
N HIS A 55 -3.26 -3.24 7.88
CA HIS A 55 -3.81 -1.94 8.31
C HIS A 55 -3.53 -1.54 9.76
N ASN A 56 -2.99 -2.45 10.57
CA ASN A 56 -2.67 -2.26 11.97
C ASN A 56 -1.21 -2.62 12.29
N ASN A 57 -0.32 -2.64 11.29
CA ASN A 57 1.06 -3.06 11.47
C ASN A 57 2.00 -1.84 11.51
N PRO A 58 2.60 -1.51 12.68
CA PRO A 58 3.42 -0.31 12.82
C PRO A 58 4.70 -0.35 11.97
N ILE A 59 5.25 -1.55 11.69
CA ILE A 59 6.42 -1.69 10.83
C ILE A 59 6.06 -1.37 9.38
N ALA A 60 4.86 -1.77 8.92
CA ALA A 60 4.38 -1.39 7.59
C ALA A 60 4.27 0.13 7.46
N HIS A 61 3.59 0.79 8.41
CA HIS A 61 3.39 2.25 8.36
C HIS A 61 4.71 3.02 8.48
N TRP A 62 5.63 2.55 9.33
CA TRP A 62 6.97 3.13 9.41
C TRP A 62 7.75 2.95 8.09
N LEU A 63 7.75 1.75 7.50
CA LEU A 63 8.42 1.51 6.21
C LEU A 63 7.77 2.26 5.05
N GLN A 64 6.45 2.47 5.05
CA GLN A 64 5.80 3.35 4.08
C GLN A 64 6.41 4.76 4.15
N TYR A 65 6.57 5.31 5.35
CA TYR A 65 7.19 6.62 5.54
C TYR A 65 8.64 6.64 5.04
N GLU A 66 9.48 5.69 5.49
CA GLU A 66 10.90 5.64 5.11
C GLU A 66 11.08 5.47 3.60
N VAL A 67 10.37 4.51 2.97
CA VAL A 67 10.42 4.31 1.51
C VAL A 67 9.99 5.57 0.76
N THR A 68 8.97 6.27 1.25
CA THR A 68 8.48 7.49 0.60
C THR A 68 9.48 8.63 0.70
N ALA A 69 10.04 8.85 1.89
CA ALA A 69 11.06 9.87 2.12
C ALA A 69 12.29 9.62 1.24
N ASP A 70 12.80 8.39 1.21
CA ASP A 70 14.00 8.04 0.44
C ASP A 70 13.78 8.04 -1.08
N LEU A 71 12.59 7.64 -1.55
CA LEU A 71 12.24 7.74 -2.97
C LEU A 71 12.14 9.20 -3.42
N HIS A 72 11.63 10.08 -2.56
CA HIS A 72 11.44 11.50 -2.89
C HIS A 72 12.77 12.21 -3.17
N GLU A 73 13.85 11.80 -2.50
CA GLU A 73 15.20 12.33 -2.76
C GLU A 73 15.73 11.96 -4.16
N SER A 74 15.12 10.97 -4.83
CA SER A 74 15.58 10.45 -6.11
C SER A 74 14.73 10.90 -7.30
N LYS A 75 13.42 11.10 -7.09
CA LYS A 75 12.47 11.39 -8.17
C LYS A 75 11.21 12.09 -7.63
N PRO A 76 10.56 12.97 -8.41
CA PRO A 76 9.26 13.51 -8.05
C PRO A 76 8.23 12.42 -7.77
N LEU A 77 7.49 12.57 -6.67
CA LEU A 77 6.49 11.60 -6.23
C LEU A 77 5.07 12.17 -6.29
N ILE A 78 4.15 11.27 -6.58
CA ILE A 78 2.72 11.46 -6.36
C ILE A 78 2.29 10.34 -5.41
N LEU A 79 1.62 10.70 -4.33
CA LEU A 79 1.18 9.74 -3.32
C LEU A 79 -0.30 9.45 -3.51
N GLY A 80 -0.75 8.24 -3.17
CA GLY A 80 -2.17 7.93 -3.08
C GLY A 80 -2.45 6.84 -2.04
N ALA A 81 -3.62 6.84 -1.44
CA ALA A 81 -3.97 5.86 -0.42
C ALA A 81 -5.40 5.33 -0.56
N GLU A 82 -5.58 4.05 -0.24
CA GLU A 82 -6.88 3.39 -0.05
C GLU A 82 -7.70 4.04 1.08
N MET A 83 -7.01 4.57 2.10
CA MET A 83 -7.62 5.06 3.34
C MET A 83 -8.36 6.39 3.16
N LEU A 84 -8.20 7.03 2.00
CA LEU A 84 -8.84 8.28 1.64
C LEU A 84 -9.80 8.06 0.45
N GLU A 85 -11.08 8.30 0.69
CA GLU A 85 -12.15 8.19 -0.30
C GLU A 85 -12.11 9.37 -1.29
N ALA A 86 -12.36 9.14 -2.57
CA ALA A 86 -12.20 10.13 -3.64
C ALA A 86 -13.04 11.40 -3.46
N ASP A 87 -14.17 11.33 -2.75
CA ASP A 87 -15.00 12.49 -2.39
C ASP A 87 -14.48 13.29 -1.18
N ASN A 88 -13.38 12.84 -0.54
CA ASN A 88 -12.64 13.61 0.47
C ASN A 88 -11.50 14.45 -0.13
N GLN A 89 -11.26 14.38 -1.45
CA GLN A 89 -10.10 15.03 -2.09
C GLN A 89 -10.04 16.55 -1.84
N GLU A 90 -11.18 17.24 -1.80
CA GLU A 90 -11.20 18.69 -1.55
C GLU A 90 -10.70 19.05 -0.14
N ALA A 91 -11.19 18.35 0.88
CA ALA A 91 -10.74 18.53 2.25
C ALA A 91 -9.24 18.19 2.40
N LEU A 92 -8.79 17.11 1.75
CA LEU A 92 -7.38 16.73 1.71
C LEU A 92 -6.53 17.83 1.07
N ASN A 93 -6.94 18.36 -0.08
CA ASN A 93 -6.22 19.45 -0.76
C ASN A 93 -6.10 20.69 0.13
N HIS A 94 -7.17 21.10 0.80
CA HIS A 94 -7.12 22.23 1.74
C HIS A 94 -6.16 21.99 2.90
N TYR A 95 -6.05 20.75 3.38
CA TYR A 95 -5.10 20.40 4.44
C TYR A 95 -3.64 20.47 3.96
N LEU A 96 -3.35 19.94 2.77
CA LEU A 96 -2.02 19.93 2.16
C LEU A 96 -1.45 21.34 1.89
N ILE A 97 -2.32 22.35 1.76
CA ILE A 97 -1.90 23.75 1.52
C ILE A 97 -2.05 24.66 2.75
N ASP A 98 -2.20 24.08 3.95
CA ASP A 98 -2.39 24.82 5.21
C ASP A 98 -3.67 25.69 5.28
N SER A 99 -4.64 25.49 4.39
CA SER A 99 -5.92 26.20 4.43
C SER A 99 -6.84 25.70 5.55
N ILE A 100 -6.65 24.46 6.00
CA ILE A 100 -7.34 23.90 7.17
C ILE A 100 -6.34 23.15 8.06
N ASN A 101 -6.63 23.04 9.35
CA ASN A 101 -5.83 22.24 10.30
C ASN A 101 -6.33 20.79 10.39
N TYR A 102 -5.61 19.95 11.13
CA TYR A 102 -5.96 18.54 11.31
C TYR A 102 -7.39 18.34 11.83
N LYS A 103 -7.82 19.14 12.82
CA LYS A 103 -9.17 19.01 13.40
C LYS A 103 -10.26 19.25 12.35
N ALA A 104 -10.04 20.20 11.45
CA ALA A 104 -10.94 20.46 10.34
C ALA A 104 -10.88 19.33 9.30
N LEU A 105 -9.69 18.79 8.97
CA LEU A 105 -9.58 17.62 8.10
C LEU A 105 -10.35 16.42 8.67
N ASP A 106 -10.17 16.11 9.95
CA ASP A 106 -10.86 15.02 10.66
C ASP A 106 -12.39 15.18 10.68
N THR A 107 -12.87 16.43 10.67
CA THR A 107 -14.31 16.71 10.61
C THR A 107 -14.87 16.62 9.17
N LEU A 108 -14.10 17.09 8.19
CA LEU A 108 -14.54 17.24 6.80
C LEU A 108 -14.32 15.98 5.95
N ALA A 109 -13.28 15.21 6.27
CA ALA A 109 -12.95 13.95 5.63
C ALA A 109 -13.32 12.80 6.57
N ARG A 110 -13.87 11.72 6.02
CA ARG A 110 -14.20 10.51 6.79
C ARG A 110 -12.95 9.67 7.04
N LEU A 111 -12.05 10.19 7.87
CA LEU A 111 -10.78 9.55 8.20
C LEU A 111 -11.01 8.22 8.94
N TRP A 112 -10.07 7.30 8.79
CA TRP A 112 -10.11 6.02 9.50
C TRP A 112 -9.79 6.22 10.98
N PRO A 113 -10.30 5.37 11.89
CA PRO A 113 -10.06 5.52 13.33
C PRO A 113 -8.58 5.60 13.73
N ASN A 114 -7.72 4.87 13.00
CA ASN A 114 -6.28 4.83 13.21
C ASN A 114 -5.49 5.88 12.40
N TYR A 115 -6.17 6.79 11.69
CA TYR A 115 -5.51 7.76 10.81
C TYR A 115 -4.41 8.55 11.51
N LYS A 116 -4.68 9.03 12.73
CA LYS A 116 -3.75 9.89 13.47
C LYS A 116 -2.38 9.25 13.68
N THR A 117 -2.34 7.93 13.90
CA THR A 117 -1.09 7.20 14.17
C THR A 117 -0.49 6.65 12.90
N ASP A 118 -1.32 6.10 12.02
CA ASP A 118 -0.85 5.19 10.98
C ASP A 118 -0.72 5.86 9.61
N TYR A 119 -1.51 6.92 9.36
CA TYR A 119 -1.59 7.55 8.02
C TYR A 119 -1.28 9.05 8.02
N ALA A 120 -1.48 9.76 9.13
CA ALA A 120 -1.14 11.18 9.26
C ALA A 120 0.34 11.46 8.93
N PRO A 121 1.34 10.65 9.38
CA PRO A 121 2.74 10.91 9.03
C PRO A 121 3.01 10.98 7.52
N LEU A 122 2.33 10.17 6.71
CA LEU A 122 2.47 10.19 5.25
C LEU A 122 1.82 11.44 4.62
N VAL A 123 0.65 11.82 5.12
CA VAL A 123 -0.06 13.02 4.63
C VAL A 123 0.69 14.30 5.04
N ASP A 124 1.25 14.32 6.25
CA ASP A 124 2.07 15.42 6.74
C ASP A 124 3.39 15.52 5.98
N LEU A 125 4.03 14.39 5.65
CA LEU A 125 5.20 14.38 4.75
C LEU A 125 4.85 15.00 3.39
N ALA A 126 3.70 14.63 2.81
CA ALA A 126 3.25 15.19 1.53
C ALA A 126 3.00 16.70 1.64
N LYS A 127 2.37 17.14 2.72
CA LYS A 127 2.16 18.56 3.01
C LYS A 127 3.48 19.33 3.10
N ASP A 128 4.41 18.85 3.93
CA ASP A 128 5.70 19.50 4.17
C ASP A 128 6.55 19.58 2.89
N LYS A 129 6.51 18.52 2.07
CA LYS A 129 7.26 18.41 0.80
C LYS A 129 6.48 18.95 -0.40
N LYS A 130 5.25 19.43 -0.20
CA LYS A 130 4.33 19.93 -1.24
C LYS A 130 4.08 18.92 -2.36
N LEU A 131 3.89 17.66 -1.98
CA LEU A 131 3.57 16.55 -2.87
C LEU A 131 2.05 16.46 -3.09
N GLU A 132 1.67 16.00 -4.28
CA GLU A 132 0.29 15.60 -4.52
C GLU A 132 -0.05 14.35 -3.70
N PHE A 133 -1.18 14.38 -2.98
CA PHE A 133 -1.74 13.22 -2.30
C PHE A 133 -3.16 12.98 -2.81
N ILE A 134 -3.38 11.81 -3.43
CA ILE A 134 -4.63 11.46 -4.09
C ILE A 134 -5.44 10.54 -3.19
N ALA A 135 -6.70 10.93 -2.95
CA ALA A 135 -7.72 10.09 -2.36
C ALA A 135 -8.26 9.16 -3.44
N THR A 136 -7.90 7.88 -3.37
CA THR A 136 -8.04 6.95 -4.51
C THR A 136 -9.20 5.98 -4.36
N ASN A 137 -9.71 5.80 -3.14
CA ASN A 137 -10.70 4.75 -2.91
C ASN A 137 -12.10 5.22 -3.28
N VAL A 138 -12.95 4.26 -3.64
CA VAL A 138 -14.37 4.52 -3.82
C VAL A 138 -14.99 4.91 -2.48
N PRO A 139 -15.89 5.91 -2.44
CA PRO A 139 -16.65 6.21 -1.23
C PRO A 139 -17.36 4.96 -0.71
N ARG A 140 -17.20 4.64 0.59
CA ARG A 140 -17.70 3.38 1.17
C ARG A 140 -19.18 3.14 0.92
N ARG A 141 -19.97 4.21 0.82
CA ARG A 141 -21.40 4.14 0.47
C ARG A 141 -21.67 3.48 -0.89
N TYR A 142 -20.78 3.65 -1.88
CA TYR A 142 -20.93 3.04 -3.20
C TYR A 142 -20.39 1.61 -3.26
N ALA A 143 -19.30 1.30 -2.54
CA ALA A 143 -18.91 -0.10 -2.33
C ALA A 143 -20.04 -0.90 -1.66
N ASN A 144 -20.69 -0.32 -0.64
CA ASN A 144 -21.87 -0.90 0.01
C ASN A 144 -23.09 -1.00 -0.91
N LEU A 145 -23.27 -0.04 -1.83
CA LEU A 145 -24.33 -0.09 -2.82
C LEU A 145 -24.14 -1.29 -3.77
N VAL A 146 -22.91 -1.49 -4.27
CA VAL A 146 -22.54 -2.64 -5.11
C VAL A 146 -22.72 -3.94 -4.34
N TYR A 147 -22.25 -4.01 -3.09
CA TYR A 147 -22.46 -5.19 -2.24
C TYR A 147 -23.94 -5.59 -2.11
N ARG A 148 -24.85 -4.61 -2.03
CA ARG A 148 -26.29 -4.89 -1.89
C ARG A 148 -26.94 -5.23 -3.24
N LYS A 149 -26.58 -4.52 -4.31
CA LYS A 149 -27.38 -4.45 -5.54
C LYS A 149 -26.64 -4.80 -6.84
N GLY A 150 -25.33 -5.07 -6.82
CA GLY A 150 -24.53 -5.29 -8.03
C GLY A 150 -24.05 -3.99 -8.68
N PHE A 151 -23.29 -4.10 -9.77
CA PHE A 151 -22.72 -2.94 -10.47
C PHE A 151 -23.75 -2.05 -11.14
N GLU A 152 -24.89 -2.62 -11.56
CA GLU A 152 -26.00 -1.91 -12.21
C GLU A 152 -26.57 -0.82 -11.31
N ALA A 153 -26.41 -0.95 -9.99
CA ALA A 153 -26.80 0.09 -9.06
C ALA A 153 -26.00 1.39 -9.23
N LEU A 154 -24.79 1.33 -9.79
CA LEU A 154 -23.96 2.51 -10.07
C LEU A 154 -24.54 3.36 -11.21
N ASP A 155 -25.39 2.82 -12.07
CA ASP A 155 -26.05 3.58 -13.14
C ASP A 155 -26.96 4.68 -12.60
N SER A 156 -27.51 4.45 -11.39
CA SER A 156 -28.38 5.38 -10.67
C SER A 156 -27.65 6.57 -10.03
N LEU A 157 -26.31 6.55 -10.00
CA LEU A 157 -25.52 7.66 -9.48
C LEU A 157 -25.64 8.90 -10.37
N SER A 158 -25.68 10.07 -9.76
CA SER A 158 -25.61 11.34 -10.49
C SER A 158 -24.23 11.52 -11.16
N ASP A 159 -24.14 12.43 -12.13
CA ASP A 159 -22.89 12.71 -12.84
C ASP A 159 -21.76 13.17 -11.91
N GLN A 160 -22.10 13.87 -10.82
CA GLN A 160 -21.12 14.28 -9.83
C GLN A 160 -20.60 13.07 -9.03
N GLU A 161 -21.49 12.15 -8.65
CA GLU A 161 -21.11 10.96 -7.91
C GLU A 161 -20.28 9.98 -8.74
N LYS A 162 -20.58 9.90 -10.05
CA LYS A 162 -19.79 9.11 -11.00
C LYS A 162 -18.34 9.57 -11.12
N LYS A 163 -18.01 10.82 -10.74
CA LYS A 163 -16.62 11.30 -10.70
C LYS A 163 -15.79 10.67 -9.58
N TRP A 164 -16.41 10.00 -8.61
CA TRP A 164 -15.74 9.39 -7.45
C TRP A 164 -15.60 7.86 -7.58
N VAL A 165 -15.97 7.29 -8.72
CA VAL A 165 -15.89 5.85 -9.00
C VAL A 165 -15.15 5.62 -10.32
N ALA A 166 -14.63 4.41 -10.53
CA ALA A 166 -14.08 4.05 -11.84
C ALA A 166 -15.12 4.21 -12.96
N PRO A 167 -14.68 4.54 -14.20
CA PRO A 167 -15.57 4.64 -15.35
C PRO A 167 -16.43 3.38 -15.52
N LEU A 168 -17.73 3.59 -15.76
CA LEU A 168 -18.68 2.51 -16.03
C LEU A 168 -18.66 2.10 -17.51
N PRO A 169 -18.95 0.83 -17.85
CA PRO A 169 -19.16 -0.29 -16.94
C PRO A 169 -17.86 -0.77 -16.28
N ILE A 170 -17.97 -1.30 -15.05
CA ILE A 170 -16.83 -1.87 -14.34
C ILE A 170 -16.43 -3.19 -15.00
N ILE A 171 -15.21 -3.25 -15.50
CA ILE A 171 -14.61 -4.50 -15.97
C ILE A 171 -14.47 -5.42 -14.75
N PHE A 172 -14.95 -6.65 -14.83
CA PHE A 172 -14.90 -7.58 -13.71
C PHE A 172 -14.67 -9.00 -14.23
N GLU A 173 -13.59 -9.62 -13.77
CA GLU A 173 -13.27 -11.02 -14.04
C GLU A 173 -13.44 -11.83 -12.75
N PRO A 174 -14.61 -12.48 -12.53
CA PRO A 174 -14.89 -13.21 -11.29
C PRO A 174 -13.94 -14.39 -11.07
N GLU A 175 -13.34 -14.95 -12.12
CA GLU A 175 -12.46 -16.11 -12.03
C GLU A 175 -11.02 -15.75 -11.63
N LEU A 176 -10.72 -14.45 -11.37
CA LEU A 176 -9.43 -14.06 -10.83
C LEU A 176 -9.14 -14.81 -9.51
N PRO A 177 -7.96 -15.46 -9.38
CA PRO A 177 -7.56 -16.20 -8.19
C PRO A 177 -7.80 -15.46 -6.86
N THR A 178 -7.46 -14.16 -6.79
CA THR A 178 -7.70 -13.32 -5.61
C THR A 178 -9.19 -13.29 -5.29
N TYR A 179 -10.05 -13.00 -6.26
CA TYR A 179 -11.49 -12.96 -6.06
C TYR A 179 -12.11 -14.30 -5.67
N GLN A 180 -11.63 -15.39 -6.26
CA GLN A 180 -12.00 -16.75 -5.84
C GLN A 180 -11.55 -17.05 -4.40
N ASN A 181 -10.40 -16.52 -3.98
CA ASN A 181 -9.92 -16.66 -2.62
C ASN A 181 -10.79 -15.90 -1.60
N ILE A 182 -11.41 -14.75 -1.95
CA ILE A 182 -12.39 -14.09 -1.07
C ILE A 182 -13.51 -15.06 -0.70
N LEU A 183 -14.08 -15.74 -1.71
CA LEU A 183 -15.18 -16.68 -1.51
C LEU A 183 -14.77 -17.85 -0.61
N LYS A 184 -13.56 -18.38 -0.80
CA LYS A 184 -13.01 -19.46 0.04
C LYS A 184 -12.79 -19.01 1.48
N MET A 185 -12.15 -17.86 1.69
CA MET A 185 -11.83 -17.34 3.03
C MET A 185 -13.09 -16.99 3.83
N MET A 186 -14.13 -16.49 3.15
CA MET A 186 -15.38 -16.08 3.79
C MET A 186 -16.36 -17.23 4.00
N GLY A 187 -16.10 -18.41 3.42
CA GLY A 187 -16.95 -19.59 3.54
C GLY A 187 -18.41 -19.27 3.22
N GLU A 188 -19.31 -19.55 4.17
CA GLU A 188 -20.76 -19.29 4.04
C GLU A 188 -21.12 -17.80 3.93
N HIS A 189 -20.22 -16.89 4.30
CA HIS A 189 -20.40 -15.43 4.16
C HIS A 189 -19.85 -14.89 2.83
N GLY A 190 -19.19 -15.74 2.04
CA GLY A 190 -18.73 -15.40 0.69
C GLY A 190 -19.92 -15.25 -0.27
N SER A 191 -19.94 -14.16 -1.04
CA SER A 191 -20.95 -13.98 -2.09
C SER A 191 -20.35 -13.28 -3.31
N PRO A 192 -20.88 -13.51 -4.53
CA PRO A 192 -20.43 -12.79 -5.71
C PRO A 192 -20.50 -11.26 -5.54
N LYS A 193 -21.48 -10.75 -4.79
CA LYS A 193 -21.60 -9.31 -4.51
C LYS A 193 -20.52 -8.78 -3.57
N LEU A 194 -20.03 -9.60 -2.65
CA LEU A 194 -18.86 -9.24 -1.82
C LEU A 194 -17.63 -9.06 -2.71
N VAL A 195 -17.43 -9.96 -3.66
CA VAL A 195 -16.35 -9.88 -4.64
C VAL A 195 -16.51 -8.64 -5.53
N MET A 196 -17.72 -8.35 -6.03
CA MET A 196 -18.00 -7.13 -6.79
C MET A 196 -17.70 -5.85 -5.98
N ALA A 197 -18.01 -5.85 -4.68
CA ALA A 197 -17.73 -4.72 -3.80
C ALA A 197 -16.23 -4.51 -3.57
N GLN A 198 -15.43 -5.58 -3.62
CA GLN A 198 -13.97 -5.49 -3.61
C GLN A 198 -13.44 -5.01 -4.97
N ALA A 199 -13.98 -5.55 -6.07
CA ALA A 199 -13.60 -5.19 -7.42
C ALA A 199 -13.84 -3.70 -7.75
N ILE A 200 -14.93 -3.09 -7.29
CA ILE A 200 -15.14 -1.64 -7.48
C ILE A 200 -14.08 -0.80 -6.76
N LYS A 201 -13.58 -1.25 -5.59
CA LYS A 201 -12.48 -0.57 -4.90
C LYS A 201 -11.21 -0.64 -5.72
N ASP A 202 -10.82 -1.85 -6.14
CA ASP A 202 -9.63 -2.08 -6.98
C ASP A 202 -9.66 -1.24 -8.27
N ALA A 203 -10.78 -1.30 -8.98
CA ALA A 203 -10.99 -0.56 -10.22
C ALA A 203 -10.89 0.95 -9.99
N THR A 204 -11.47 1.46 -8.91
CA THR A 204 -11.48 2.89 -8.59
C THR A 204 -10.10 3.38 -8.18
N MET A 205 -9.38 2.62 -7.35
CA MET A 205 -8.00 2.94 -6.99
C MET A 205 -7.10 2.95 -8.23
N ALA A 206 -7.18 1.92 -9.08
CA ALA A 206 -6.43 1.88 -10.34
C ALA A 206 -6.78 3.05 -11.27
N HIS A 207 -8.06 3.43 -11.35
CA HIS A 207 -8.50 4.60 -12.13
C HIS A 207 -7.82 5.88 -11.67
N PHE A 208 -7.84 6.16 -10.35
CA PHE A 208 -7.26 7.39 -9.83
C PHE A 208 -5.73 7.40 -9.86
N ILE A 209 -5.07 6.24 -9.70
CA ILE A 209 -3.62 6.11 -9.93
C ILE A 209 -3.29 6.54 -11.36
N LEU A 210 -3.96 5.98 -12.38
CA LEU A 210 -3.64 6.31 -13.78
C LEU A 210 -4.07 7.72 -14.18
N LYS A 211 -5.18 8.23 -13.63
CA LYS A 211 -5.66 9.60 -13.89
C LYS A 211 -4.66 10.65 -13.40
N HIS A 212 -3.97 10.38 -12.31
CA HIS A 212 -3.00 11.29 -11.71
C HIS A 212 -1.55 10.91 -12.01
N TYR A 213 -1.30 9.82 -12.74
CA TYR A 213 0.04 9.47 -13.18
C TYR A 213 0.59 10.54 -14.13
N GLN A 214 1.83 10.95 -13.87
CA GLN A 214 2.57 11.89 -14.70
C GLN A 214 3.87 11.23 -15.17
N GLU A 215 4.25 11.49 -16.42
CA GLU A 215 5.57 11.07 -16.91
C GLU A 215 6.68 11.66 -16.03
N ASN A 216 7.79 10.93 -15.90
CA ASN A 216 8.93 11.28 -15.05
C ASN A 216 8.62 11.41 -13.55
N HIS A 217 7.40 11.10 -13.11
CA HIS A 217 7.06 10.90 -11.69
C HIS A 217 7.04 9.42 -11.35
N THR A 218 7.11 9.12 -10.05
CA THR A 218 6.73 7.82 -9.52
C THR A 218 5.47 7.99 -8.69
N PHE A 219 4.43 7.21 -9.01
CA PHE A 219 3.23 7.14 -8.19
C PHE A 219 3.42 6.02 -7.16
N ILE A 220 3.40 6.34 -5.87
CA ILE A 220 3.36 5.34 -4.81
C ILE A 220 1.95 5.30 -4.20
N HIS A 221 1.37 4.11 -4.19
CA HIS A 221 0.04 3.86 -3.67
C HIS A 221 0.14 2.99 -2.41
N TYR A 222 -0.57 3.38 -1.36
CA TYR A 222 -0.66 2.61 -0.11
C TYR A 222 -2.02 1.93 -0.02
N ASN A 223 -2.02 0.61 0.09
CA ASN A 223 -3.22 -0.22 0.06
C ASN A 223 -3.09 -1.39 1.03
N GLY A 224 -4.21 -1.94 1.49
CA GLY A 224 -4.20 -3.23 2.17
C GLY A 224 -3.57 -4.28 1.25
N ALA A 225 -2.70 -5.13 1.77
CA ALA A 225 -1.87 -6.06 0.97
C ALA A 225 -2.70 -6.90 -0.01
N TYR A 226 -3.90 -7.28 0.41
CA TYR A 226 -4.86 -8.01 -0.41
C TYR A 226 -5.19 -7.35 -1.76
N HIS A 227 -5.14 -6.02 -1.84
CA HIS A 227 -5.44 -5.25 -3.05
C HIS A 227 -4.33 -5.27 -4.11
N SER A 228 -3.13 -5.78 -3.78
CA SER A 228 -1.99 -5.87 -4.70
C SER A 228 -1.24 -7.20 -4.67
N ASP A 229 -1.59 -8.08 -3.72
CA ASP A 229 -1.03 -9.42 -3.58
C ASP A 229 -1.20 -10.25 -4.87
N LYS A 230 -0.23 -11.12 -5.11
CA LYS A 230 -0.15 -12.04 -6.26
C LYS A 230 -0.28 -11.33 -7.62
N TYR A 231 0.06 -10.04 -7.66
CA TYR A 231 0.02 -9.19 -8.85
C TYR A 231 -1.39 -8.97 -9.43
N GLU A 232 -2.41 -9.12 -8.58
CA GLU A 232 -3.82 -8.97 -8.94
C GLU A 232 -4.44 -7.72 -8.29
N GLY A 233 -5.77 -7.66 -8.18
CA GLY A 233 -6.49 -6.51 -7.63
C GLY A 233 -6.20 -5.24 -8.42
N ILE A 234 -5.70 -4.20 -7.75
CA ILE A 234 -5.32 -2.92 -8.36
C ILE A 234 -4.38 -3.13 -9.55
N LEU A 235 -3.34 -3.97 -9.40
CA LEU A 235 -2.33 -4.16 -10.45
C LEU A 235 -2.93 -4.77 -11.71
N TRP A 236 -3.90 -5.67 -11.56
CA TRP A 236 -4.61 -6.25 -12.69
C TRP A 236 -5.29 -5.16 -13.52
N TYR A 237 -6.07 -4.26 -12.88
CA TYR A 237 -6.73 -3.15 -13.58
C TYR A 237 -5.74 -2.18 -14.23
N LEU A 238 -4.63 -1.88 -13.56
CA LEU A 238 -3.58 -1.02 -14.11
C LEU A 238 -3.02 -1.60 -15.41
N LYS A 239 -2.66 -2.89 -15.41
CA LYS A 239 -2.12 -3.59 -16.57
C LYS A 239 -3.12 -3.73 -17.73
N GLN A 240 -4.43 -3.78 -17.46
CA GLN A 240 -5.43 -3.75 -18.52
C GLN A 240 -5.45 -2.43 -19.31
N LYS A 241 -4.97 -1.34 -18.71
CA LYS A 241 -4.99 0.00 -19.33
C LYS A 241 -3.62 0.47 -19.80
N ARG A 242 -2.55 0.08 -19.10
CA ARG A 242 -1.17 0.52 -19.33
C ARG A 242 -0.20 -0.60 -18.98
N ASP A 243 -0.05 -1.58 -19.86
CA ASP A 243 0.94 -2.66 -19.71
C ASP A 243 2.39 -2.21 -20.02
N ASP A 244 2.55 -1.02 -20.57
CA ASP A 244 3.82 -0.39 -20.94
C ASP A 244 4.58 0.23 -19.76
N LEU A 245 3.94 0.40 -18.61
CA LEU A 245 4.55 0.98 -17.41
C LEU A 245 5.30 -0.05 -16.58
N ASN A 246 6.36 0.39 -15.91
CA ASN A 246 7.08 -0.43 -14.93
C ASN A 246 6.37 -0.37 -13.57
N TYR A 247 5.86 -1.52 -13.13
CA TYR A 247 5.20 -1.68 -11.84
C TYR A 247 6.13 -2.37 -10.83
N ALA A 248 6.04 -1.98 -9.56
CA ALA A 248 6.58 -2.78 -8.46
C ALA A 248 5.54 -2.97 -7.36
N THR A 249 5.54 -4.14 -6.72
CA THR A 249 4.69 -4.45 -5.57
C THR A 249 5.50 -4.74 -4.32
N ILE A 250 4.98 -4.29 -3.19
CA ILE A 250 5.48 -4.62 -1.85
C ILE A 250 4.29 -5.21 -1.11
N SER A 251 4.48 -6.28 -0.35
CA SER A 251 3.44 -6.87 0.51
C SER A 251 3.97 -7.04 1.93
N THR A 252 3.14 -6.76 2.92
CA THR A 252 3.46 -7.00 4.33
C THR A 252 2.76 -8.26 4.81
N VAL A 253 3.52 -9.12 5.48
CA VAL A 253 3.02 -10.35 6.12
C VAL A 253 3.51 -10.41 7.57
N SER A 254 2.85 -11.23 8.40
CA SER A 254 3.25 -11.46 9.78
C SER A 254 3.45 -12.96 10.04
N GLN A 255 4.59 -13.33 10.61
CA GLN A 255 4.97 -14.73 10.86
C GLN A 255 5.67 -14.88 12.22
N VAL A 256 5.66 -16.09 12.77
CA VAL A 256 6.41 -16.39 14.01
C VAL A 256 7.93 -16.41 13.75
N ASN A 257 8.35 -17.13 12.70
CA ASN A 257 9.75 -17.14 12.27
C ASN A 257 9.90 -16.20 11.08
N ILE A 258 10.56 -15.05 11.29
CA ILE A 258 10.81 -14.07 10.22
C ILE A 258 12.08 -14.32 9.43
N HIS A 259 12.89 -15.32 9.80
CA HIS A 259 14.14 -15.66 9.12
C HIS A 259 13.96 -16.72 8.04
N GLU A 260 12.74 -17.23 7.89
CA GLU A 260 12.35 -18.14 6.82
C GLU A 260 10.94 -17.75 6.35
N LEU A 261 10.81 -17.28 5.10
CA LEU A 261 9.52 -16.88 4.57
C LEU A 261 8.64 -18.11 4.33
N GLU A 262 7.42 -18.10 4.85
CA GLU A 262 6.48 -19.22 4.70
C GLU A 262 6.06 -19.40 3.23
N GLU A 263 5.78 -20.64 2.83
CA GLU A 263 5.49 -20.98 1.43
C GLU A 263 4.30 -20.20 0.86
N GLU A 264 3.28 -19.93 1.68
CA GLU A 264 2.10 -19.15 1.27
C GLU A 264 2.43 -17.68 0.94
N ASN A 265 3.51 -17.16 1.52
CA ASN A 265 3.98 -15.79 1.36
C ASN A 265 4.93 -15.63 0.16
N LEU A 266 5.42 -16.73 -0.41
CA LEU A 266 6.18 -16.71 -1.66
C LEU A 266 5.33 -16.15 -2.81
N ASN A 267 5.97 -15.38 -3.69
CA ASN A 267 5.38 -14.76 -4.88
C ASN A 267 4.17 -13.85 -4.60
N LYS A 268 3.95 -13.39 -3.36
CA LYS A 268 2.91 -12.39 -3.04
C LYS A 268 3.17 -11.06 -3.73
N ALA A 269 4.43 -10.63 -3.80
CA ALA A 269 4.83 -9.36 -4.39
C ALA A 269 6.30 -9.44 -4.84
N ASP A 270 6.80 -8.40 -5.52
CA ASP A 270 8.23 -8.31 -5.86
C ASP A 270 9.10 -8.30 -4.59
N PHE A 271 8.60 -7.62 -3.56
CA PHE A 271 9.18 -7.56 -2.22
C PHE A 271 8.16 -7.92 -1.14
N ILE A 272 8.56 -8.73 -0.16
CA ILE A 272 7.75 -9.09 1.00
C ILE A 272 8.44 -8.59 2.27
N ILE A 273 7.74 -7.76 3.04
CA ILE A 273 8.13 -7.35 4.39
C ILE A 273 7.53 -8.37 5.35
N CYS A 274 8.37 -9.22 5.92
CA CYS A 274 7.95 -10.23 6.89
C CYS A 274 8.19 -9.70 8.31
N VAL A 275 7.11 -9.35 9.00
CA VAL A 275 7.14 -8.78 10.35
C VAL A 275 6.93 -9.87 11.40
N ASP A 276 7.64 -9.77 12.52
CA ASP A 276 7.46 -10.68 13.65
C ASP A 276 6.03 -10.55 14.19
N ASN A 277 5.31 -11.66 14.36
CA ASN A 277 3.91 -11.61 14.76
C ASN A 277 3.69 -11.17 16.22
N ASP A 278 4.75 -11.16 17.06
CA ASP A 278 4.71 -10.58 18.40
C ASP A 278 4.73 -9.03 18.35
N MET A 279 4.91 -8.43 17.16
CA MET A 279 4.83 -6.99 16.99
C MET A 279 3.47 -6.46 17.42
N THR A 280 3.48 -5.41 18.24
CA THR A 280 2.24 -4.77 18.68
C THR A 280 1.45 -4.25 17.49
N THR A 281 0.13 -4.40 17.52
CA THR A 281 -0.74 -3.80 16.52
C THR A 281 -1.09 -2.36 16.89
N THR A 282 -1.28 -1.51 15.88
CA THR A 282 -1.85 -0.17 16.03
C THR A 282 -3.38 -0.26 15.99
N TYR A 283 -4.05 0.43 16.90
CA TYR A 283 -5.53 0.41 17.08
C TYR A 283 -6.22 -0.94 17.32
#